data_AF-A0A915B3B7-F1
#
_entry.id   AF-A0A915B3B7-F1
#
_cell.length_a   1.000
_cell.length_b   1.000
_cell.length_c   1.000
_cell.angle_alpha   90.00
_cell.angle_beta   90.00
_cell.angle_gamma   90.00
#
_symmetry.space_group_name_H-M   'P 1'
#
loop_
_entity.id
_entity.type
_entity.pdbx_description
1 polymer ?
#
loop_
_entity_poly.entity_id
_entity_poly.type
_entity_poly.pdbx_seq_one_letter_code
_entity_poly.pdbx_strand_id
1 'polypeptide(L)'
;MQERPERAVLIHERLQKEKLLKDAVKVPLRRASDWELQLNHPKELLDELESLKTQEEMEEYCRGHELLWLCPDSVNIARLVVGGVIDLVKENIEGRIGNGFAIVRPPGHHSYGKLPQGFCIFNNVSIAAKFAVEHLNVRKVLVLDVDFHCGNGNYHSLKGDKRFLFVNFHAYHHGAFWPYDEEYDYDNKYTNVVSIPLNAAMNSEGDYFAALKHLVIPIANEFAPELILVSLGFDSAYYDDLLEHGQGIKAHGYGHMMRLLHENWPNKVLAVLEGGYFSLSYTECAVMTAKGLKGLALPRMKHPKYVNPSMVETIWNCLCHQAKTWKAAACHLQELQLMQVRNGLPRYKSPAAKLFVGAGFRYVWNRVQELKVARTRDWVPGMSDADKQFATEKILEYTEEYDYNNKTVELSEKEFLEQLLWNSEIAGQAFLLSIPITLWFYEGMKNCVESESNKYLIIDMYAYNSANALRSKEDSTQECSSSKPADV
;
A
#
# COMPACT_ATOMS: atom_id res chain seq x y z
N MET A 1 -0.57 -2.13 -18.16
CA MET A 1 -0.20 -1.15 -17.12
C MET A 1 -1.27 -1.16 -16.05
N GLN A 2 -0.89 -1.38 -14.79
CA GLN A 2 -1.80 -1.57 -13.65
C GLN A 2 -2.40 -0.25 -13.16
N GLU A 3 -1.58 0.78 -12.96
CA GLU A 3 -2.08 2.15 -12.72
C GLU A 3 -2.63 2.73 -14.02
N ARG A 4 -3.92 3.06 -14.03
CA ARG A 4 -4.63 3.55 -15.22
C ARG A 4 -5.80 4.46 -14.86
N PRO A 5 -6.20 5.38 -15.75
CA PRO A 5 -7.29 6.34 -15.49
C PRO A 5 -8.61 5.69 -15.04
N GLU A 6 -8.91 4.50 -15.57
CA GLU A 6 -10.17 3.78 -15.34
C GLU A 6 -10.38 3.45 -13.86
N ARG A 7 -9.32 3.35 -13.03
CA ARG A 7 -9.44 3.05 -11.60
C ARG A 7 -10.37 4.02 -10.88
N ALA A 8 -10.10 5.32 -11.01
CA ALA A 8 -10.91 6.35 -10.36
C ALA A 8 -12.31 6.47 -11.00
N VAL A 9 -12.39 6.31 -12.33
CA VAL A 9 -13.66 6.39 -13.09
C VAL A 9 -14.61 5.28 -12.67
N LEU A 10 -14.15 4.02 -12.69
CA LEU A 10 -14.96 2.84 -12.39
C LEU A 10 -15.40 2.82 -10.92
N ILE A 11 -14.55 3.28 -9.99
CA ILE A 11 -14.95 3.46 -8.58
C ILE A 11 -16.08 4.48 -8.47
N HIS A 12 -15.91 5.67 -9.07
CA HIS A 12 -16.92 6.72 -9.01
C HIS A 12 -18.26 6.26 -9.62
N GLU A 13 -18.24 5.64 -10.80
CA GLU A 13 -19.42 5.09 -11.47
C GLU A 13 -20.11 4.01 -10.62
N ARG A 14 -19.33 3.11 -10.01
CA ARG A 14 -19.87 2.06 -9.13
C ARG A 14 -20.55 2.68 -7.90
N LEU A 15 -19.92 3.64 -7.23
CA LEU A 15 -20.50 4.33 -6.07
C LEU A 15 -21.77 5.13 -6.44
N GLN A 16 -21.79 5.74 -7.63
CA GLN A 16 -22.97 6.42 -8.15
C GLN A 16 -24.12 5.45 -8.41
N LYS A 17 -23.84 4.31 -9.06
CA LYS A 17 -24.83 3.24 -9.32
C LYS A 17 -25.43 2.68 -8.03
N GLU A 18 -24.61 2.48 -7.00
CA GLU A 18 -25.04 2.04 -5.66
C GLU A 18 -25.68 3.16 -4.83
N LYS A 19 -25.86 4.37 -5.40
CA LYS A 19 -26.42 5.56 -4.73
C LYS A 19 -25.66 5.96 -3.46
N LEU A 20 -24.40 5.58 -3.33
CA LEU A 20 -23.58 5.89 -2.16
C LEU A 20 -23.09 7.35 -2.17
N LEU A 21 -23.02 7.97 -3.35
CA LEU A 21 -22.77 9.40 -3.52
C LEU A 21 -24.01 10.26 -3.24
N LYS A 22 -25.20 9.64 -3.11
CA LYS A 22 -26.41 10.36 -2.70
C LYS A 22 -26.19 10.89 -1.28
N ASP A 23 -26.48 12.18 -1.12
CA ASP A 23 -26.32 12.94 0.14
C ASP A 23 -24.87 13.11 0.60
N ALA A 24 -23.88 12.71 -0.22
CA ALA A 24 -22.48 13.02 0.03
C ALA A 24 -22.17 14.48 -0.35
N VAL A 25 -21.39 15.15 0.48
CA VAL A 25 -20.88 16.49 0.18
C VAL A 25 -19.69 16.34 -0.75
N LYS A 26 -19.80 16.88 -1.97
CA LYS A 26 -18.69 16.91 -2.92
C LYS A 26 -17.75 18.05 -2.57
N VAL A 27 -16.53 17.71 -2.17
CA VAL A 27 -15.44 18.70 -2.01
C VAL A 27 -14.84 19.00 -3.39
N PRO A 28 -14.83 20.26 -3.86
CA PRO A 28 -14.24 20.60 -5.15
C PRO A 28 -12.72 20.46 -5.10
N LEU A 29 -12.12 20.00 -6.20
CA LEU A 29 -10.67 19.97 -6.34
C LEU A 29 -10.15 21.38 -6.61
N ARG A 30 -8.99 21.70 -6.04
CA ARG A 30 -8.18 22.87 -6.40
C ARG A 30 -6.73 22.46 -6.57
N ARG A 31 -5.96 23.28 -7.29
CA ARG A 31 -4.52 23.08 -7.42
C ARG A 31 -3.84 23.44 -6.09
N ALA A 32 -3.03 22.54 -5.56
CA ALA A 32 -2.13 22.85 -4.45
C ALA A 32 -1.09 23.90 -4.87
N SER A 33 -0.89 24.87 -4.00
CA SER A 33 0.17 25.87 -4.11
C SER A 33 1.53 25.29 -3.75
N ASP A 34 2.62 25.95 -4.17
CA ASP A 34 3.98 25.43 -3.96
C ASP A 34 4.34 25.29 -2.49
N TRP A 35 3.87 26.21 -1.65
CA TRP A 35 4.17 26.16 -0.21
C TRP A 35 3.46 24.98 0.46
N GLU A 36 2.27 24.59 -0.01
CA GLU A 36 1.56 23.40 0.49
C GLU A 36 2.31 22.12 0.14
N LEU A 37 2.83 22.01 -1.09
CA LEU A 37 3.67 20.87 -1.49
C LEU A 37 4.99 20.85 -0.69
N GLN A 38 5.51 22.02 -0.35
CA GLN A 38 6.73 22.19 0.45
C GLN A 38 6.62 21.73 1.90
N LEU A 39 5.43 21.40 2.38
CA LEU A 39 5.27 20.68 3.65
C LEU A 39 5.95 19.30 3.62
N ASN A 40 6.12 18.70 2.43
CA ASN A 40 6.71 17.37 2.29
C ASN A 40 7.82 17.25 1.25
N HIS A 41 7.80 18.07 0.21
CA HIS A 41 8.70 18.00 -0.92
C HIS A 41 9.47 19.30 -1.08
N PRO A 42 10.80 19.28 -1.17
CA PRO A 42 11.55 20.52 -1.26
C PRO A 42 11.29 21.19 -2.62
N LYS A 43 11.50 22.52 -2.66
CA LYS A 43 11.24 23.32 -3.86
C LYS A 43 11.94 22.79 -5.11
N GLU A 44 13.15 22.21 -4.97
CA GLU A 44 13.88 21.72 -6.14
C GLU A 44 13.16 20.58 -6.86
N LEU A 45 12.41 19.72 -6.15
CA LEU A 45 11.60 18.69 -6.82
C LEU A 45 10.48 19.35 -7.64
N LEU A 46 9.85 20.40 -7.10
CA LEU A 46 8.78 21.11 -7.79
C LEU A 46 9.30 21.75 -9.07
N ASP A 47 10.44 22.44 -8.97
CA ASP A 47 11.08 23.10 -10.10
C ASP A 47 11.51 22.08 -11.17
N GLU A 48 12.06 20.93 -10.75
CA GLU A 48 12.47 19.85 -11.64
C GLU A 48 11.26 19.27 -12.40
N LEU A 49 10.19 18.88 -11.69
CA LEU A 49 8.99 18.33 -12.31
C LEU A 49 8.27 19.35 -13.21
N GLU A 50 8.25 20.62 -12.84
CA GLU A 50 7.67 21.68 -13.68
C GLU A 50 8.54 22.02 -14.90
N SER A 51 9.84 21.70 -14.88
CA SER A 51 10.73 21.91 -16.03
C SER A 51 10.48 20.92 -17.17
N LEU A 52 9.90 19.75 -16.88
CA LEU A 52 9.59 18.71 -17.87
C LEU A 52 8.42 19.18 -18.78
N LYS A 53 8.71 19.47 -20.04
CA LYS A 53 7.74 19.98 -21.04
C LYS A 53 7.36 18.94 -22.08
N THR A 54 8.23 17.98 -22.38
CA THR A 54 7.97 16.96 -23.41
C THR A 54 7.84 15.56 -22.82
N GLN A 55 7.24 14.66 -23.61
CA GLN A 55 7.13 13.25 -23.24
C GLN A 55 8.52 12.61 -23.09
N GLU A 56 9.48 12.98 -23.94
CA GLU A 56 10.86 12.46 -23.89
C GLU A 56 11.59 12.87 -22.62
N GLU A 57 11.45 14.13 -22.18
CA GLU A 57 12.02 14.63 -20.93
C GLU A 57 11.44 13.90 -19.72
N MET A 58 10.12 13.66 -19.73
CA MET A 58 9.43 12.91 -18.69
C MET A 58 9.86 11.44 -18.65
N GLU A 59 10.03 10.81 -19.81
CA GLU A 59 10.52 9.44 -19.91
C GLU A 59 11.97 9.32 -19.41
N GLU A 60 12.84 10.26 -19.75
CA GLU A 60 14.21 10.31 -19.24
C GLU A 60 14.26 10.52 -17.72
N TYR A 61 13.41 11.39 -17.17
CA TYR A 61 13.27 11.56 -15.73
C TYR A 61 12.86 10.25 -15.03
N CYS A 62 11.88 9.53 -15.59
CA CYS A 62 11.38 8.29 -14.99
C CYS A 62 12.41 7.16 -14.96
N ARG A 63 13.43 7.16 -15.83
CA ARG A 63 14.47 6.11 -15.89
C ARG A 63 15.31 6.01 -14.61
N GLY A 64 15.44 7.11 -13.87
CA GLY A 64 16.14 7.15 -12.58
C GLY A 64 15.27 6.78 -11.37
N HIS A 65 13.98 6.55 -11.58
CA HIS A 65 13.00 6.40 -10.51
C HIS A 65 12.36 5.01 -10.49
N GLU A 66 12.05 4.55 -9.27
CA GLU A 66 11.46 3.25 -9.00
C GLU A 66 9.98 3.28 -9.39
N LEU A 67 9.57 2.54 -10.42
CA LEU A 67 8.15 2.36 -10.77
C LEU A 67 7.38 3.68 -11.00
N LEU A 68 8.03 4.67 -11.60
CA LEU A 68 7.41 5.95 -11.90
C LEU A 68 7.05 6.08 -13.38
N TRP A 69 5.88 6.65 -13.66
CA TRP A 69 5.50 7.05 -15.00
C TRP A 69 4.85 8.43 -14.99
N LEU A 70 5.23 9.24 -15.96
CA LEU A 70 4.73 10.60 -16.14
C LEU A 70 4.19 10.77 -17.57
N CYS A 71 3.13 11.56 -17.67
CA CYS A 71 2.62 12.12 -18.91
C CYS A 71 2.43 13.64 -18.75
N PRO A 72 2.13 14.39 -19.82
CA PRO A 72 2.04 15.84 -19.79
C PRO A 72 1.13 16.41 -18.68
N ASP A 73 0.07 15.68 -18.33
CA ASP A 73 -0.90 16.12 -17.32
C ASP A 73 -0.53 15.68 -15.89
N SER A 74 0.40 14.73 -15.72
CA SER A 74 0.68 14.06 -14.43
C SER A 74 0.95 15.04 -13.29
N VAL A 75 1.82 16.03 -13.49
CA VAL A 75 2.19 17.01 -12.46
C VAL A 75 1.00 17.89 -12.08
N ASN A 76 0.23 18.36 -13.07
CA ASN A 76 -0.95 19.19 -12.83
C ASN A 76 -2.05 18.41 -12.10
N ILE A 77 -2.31 17.16 -12.50
CA ILE A 77 -3.27 16.28 -11.82
C ILE A 77 -2.80 15.98 -10.40
N ALA A 78 -1.52 15.69 -10.17
CA ALA A 78 -0.98 15.46 -8.82
C ALA A 78 -1.21 16.67 -7.90
N ARG A 79 -1.03 17.90 -8.41
CA ARG A 79 -1.35 19.12 -7.64
C ARG A 79 -2.83 19.25 -7.32
N LEU A 80 -3.72 18.89 -8.26
CA LEU A 80 -5.16 18.89 -8.01
C LEU A 80 -5.56 17.88 -6.94
N VAL A 81 -4.94 16.69 -6.96
CA VAL A 81 -5.15 15.66 -5.94
C VAL A 81 -4.73 16.16 -4.57
N VAL A 82 -3.48 16.64 -4.43
CA VAL A 82 -2.99 17.17 -3.15
C VAL A 82 -3.91 18.28 -2.63
N GLY A 83 -4.27 19.24 -3.47
CA GLY A 83 -5.13 20.36 -3.06
C GLY A 83 -6.52 19.91 -2.65
N GLY A 84 -7.09 18.93 -3.36
CA GLY A 84 -8.36 18.30 -3.00
C GLY A 84 -8.32 17.52 -1.69
N VAL A 85 -7.24 16.79 -1.40
CA VAL A 85 -7.08 16.06 -0.14
C VAL A 85 -6.88 17.03 1.04
N ILE A 86 -6.12 18.12 0.84
CA ILE A 86 -6.01 19.20 1.83
C ILE A 86 -7.38 19.80 2.12
N ASP A 87 -8.17 20.09 1.10
CA ASP A 87 -9.49 20.69 1.31
C ASP A 87 -10.47 19.68 1.92
N LEU A 88 -10.38 18.39 1.60
CA LEU A 88 -11.15 17.35 2.31
C LEU A 88 -10.85 17.37 3.81
N VAL A 89 -9.58 17.52 4.20
CA VAL A 89 -9.18 17.68 5.60
C VAL A 89 -9.77 18.96 6.21
N LYS A 90 -9.69 20.10 5.53
CA LYS A 90 -10.28 21.36 6.03
C LYS A 90 -11.78 21.22 6.27
N GLU A 91 -12.52 20.68 5.31
CA GLU A 91 -13.96 20.47 5.41
C GLU A 91 -14.32 19.59 6.62
N ASN A 92 -13.51 18.58 6.93
CA ASN A 92 -13.69 17.72 8.09
C ASN A 92 -13.41 18.45 9.42
N ILE A 93 -12.25 19.11 9.52
CA ILE A 93 -11.85 19.84 10.74
C ILE A 93 -12.81 21.00 11.04
N GLU A 94 -13.34 21.65 10.01
CA GLU A 94 -14.32 22.72 10.13
C GLU A 94 -15.77 22.21 10.34
N GLY A 95 -15.96 20.88 10.41
CA GLY A 95 -17.24 20.25 10.73
C GLY A 95 -18.28 20.29 9.61
N ARG A 96 -17.87 20.61 8.36
CA ARG A 96 -18.76 20.62 7.19
C ARG A 96 -19.02 19.21 6.65
N ILE A 97 -18.08 18.29 6.87
CA ILE A 97 -18.26 16.86 6.63
C ILE A 97 -17.88 16.05 7.87
N GLY A 98 -18.47 14.86 7.99
CA GLY A 98 -17.98 13.84 8.92
C GLY A 98 -16.83 13.07 8.27
N ASN A 99 -16.99 11.75 8.15
CA ASN A 99 -16.03 10.94 7.40
C ASN A 99 -16.00 11.28 5.90
N GLY A 100 -14.91 10.93 5.21
CA GLY A 100 -14.71 11.25 3.78
C GLY A 100 -13.94 10.17 3.03
N PHE A 101 -14.09 10.16 1.70
CA PHE A 101 -13.36 9.27 0.80
C PHE A 101 -12.91 10.03 -0.45
N ALA A 102 -11.61 10.22 -0.60
CA ALA A 102 -10.98 10.80 -1.78
C ALA A 102 -10.68 9.72 -2.83
N ILE A 103 -11.45 9.71 -3.91
CA ILE A 103 -11.24 8.83 -5.07
C ILE A 103 -10.26 9.54 -6.01
N VAL A 104 -8.96 9.30 -5.83
CA VAL A 104 -7.90 10.09 -6.46
C VAL A 104 -6.89 9.23 -7.21
N ARG A 105 -6.22 9.86 -8.17
CA ARG A 105 -4.97 9.38 -8.79
C ARG A 105 -4.18 10.59 -9.33
N PRO A 106 -2.84 10.61 -9.27
CA PRO A 106 -1.96 9.52 -8.83
C PRO A 106 -2.02 9.25 -7.31
N PRO A 107 -1.59 8.05 -6.85
CA PRO A 107 -1.37 7.75 -5.43
C PRO A 107 -0.24 8.61 -4.85
N GLY A 108 0.01 8.51 -3.55
CA GLY A 108 0.97 9.37 -2.84
C GLY A 108 1.90 8.69 -1.83
N HIS A 109 1.51 7.56 -1.22
CA HIS A 109 2.18 7.05 -0.01
C HIS A 109 3.66 6.63 -0.16
N HIS A 110 4.18 6.49 -1.39
CA HIS A 110 5.59 6.19 -1.64
C HIS A 110 6.49 7.40 -1.86
N SER A 111 5.92 8.56 -2.20
CA SER A 111 6.71 9.76 -2.51
C SER A 111 7.16 10.45 -1.22
N TYR A 112 8.41 10.91 -1.14
CA TYR A 112 8.92 11.73 -0.04
C TYR A 112 10.16 12.51 -0.47
N GLY A 113 10.43 13.66 0.16
CA GLY A 113 11.59 14.47 -0.18
C GLY A 113 11.65 14.75 -1.69
N LYS A 114 12.75 14.37 -2.35
CA LYS A 114 12.95 14.51 -3.81
C LYS A 114 12.68 13.22 -4.61
N LEU A 115 11.96 12.25 -4.04
CA LEU A 115 11.85 10.90 -4.61
C LEU A 115 10.41 10.52 -4.96
N PRO A 116 9.90 10.91 -6.15
CA PRO A 116 8.74 10.30 -6.76
C PRO A 116 9.01 8.83 -7.13
N GLN A 117 8.12 7.92 -6.75
CA GLN A 117 8.28 6.48 -7.00
C GLN A 117 6.99 5.72 -6.76
N GLY A 118 6.88 4.47 -7.21
CA GLY A 118 5.70 3.62 -6.97
C GLY A 118 4.41 4.28 -7.43
N PHE A 119 4.42 4.84 -8.65
CA PHE A 119 3.34 5.66 -9.22
C PHE A 119 3.02 6.97 -8.47
N CYS A 120 3.69 7.27 -7.36
CA CYS A 120 3.45 8.43 -6.52
C CYS A 120 4.33 9.61 -6.92
N ILE A 121 3.71 10.75 -7.21
CA ILE A 121 4.43 12.00 -7.55
C ILE A 121 4.64 12.85 -6.30
N PHE A 122 3.55 13.21 -5.63
CA PHE A 122 3.55 13.92 -4.35
C PHE A 122 2.85 13.08 -3.29
N ASN A 123 3.24 13.24 -2.04
CA ASN A 123 2.63 12.51 -0.94
C ASN A 123 1.33 13.15 -0.48
N ASN A 124 0.21 12.69 -1.04
CA ASN A 124 -1.13 13.20 -0.76
C ASN A 124 -1.44 13.21 0.74
N VAL A 125 -1.23 12.08 1.42
CA VAL A 125 -1.62 11.88 2.82
C VAL A 125 -0.69 12.61 3.78
N SER A 126 0.63 12.52 3.58
CA SER A 126 1.59 13.20 4.47
C SER A 126 1.54 14.72 4.34
N ILE A 127 1.33 15.26 3.13
CA ILE A 127 1.12 16.71 2.95
C ILE A 127 -0.14 17.15 3.71
N ALA A 128 -1.26 16.43 3.55
CA ALA A 128 -2.50 16.77 4.23
C ALA A 128 -2.42 16.63 5.76
N ALA A 129 -1.69 15.62 6.26
CA ALA A 129 -1.42 15.45 7.69
C ALA A 129 -0.65 16.64 8.26
N LYS A 130 0.44 17.04 7.59
CA LYS A 130 1.25 18.20 8.00
C LYS A 130 0.47 19.50 7.90
N PHE A 131 -0.34 19.66 6.85
CA PHE A 131 -1.23 20.81 6.70
C PHE A 131 -2.19 20.91 7.89
N ALA A 132 -2.82 19.80 8.29
CA ALA A 132 -3.74 19.77 9.42
C ALA A 132 -3.07 20.26 10.72
N VAL A 133 -1.85 19.78 10.95
CA VAL A 133 -1.10 20.09 12.17
C VAL A 133 -0.57 21.52 12.18
N GLU A 134 -0.04 22.00 11.06
CA GLU A 134 0.65 23.28 10.97
C GLU A 134 -0.29 24.46 10.70
N HIS A 135 -1.45 24.20 10.08
CA HIS A 135 -2.36 25.26 9.63
C HIS A 135 -3.81 25.13 10.14
N LEU A 136 -4.22 23.98 10.67
CA LEU A 136 -5.58 23.77 11.20
C LEU A 136 -5.61 23.47 12.71
N ASN A 137 -4.50 23.67 13.42
CA ASN A 137 -4.36 23.43 14.86
C ASN A 137 -4.68 22.00 15.33
N VAL A 138 -4.60 21.02 14.42
CA VAL A 138 -4.74 19.60 14.79
C VAL A 138 -3.47 19.18 15.55
N ARG A 139 -3.60 18.61 16.73
CA ARG A 139 -2.43 18.26 17.57
C ARG A 139 -1.88 16.88 17.24
N LYS A 140 -2.76 15.96 16.86
CA LYS A 140 -2.44 14.54 16.69
C LYS A 140 -3.19 13.94 15.52
N VAL A 141 -2.45 13.45 14.53
CA VAL A 141 -3.00 12.77 13.35
C VAL A 141 -2.54 11.32 13.35
N LEU A 142 -3.49 10.39 13.26
CA LEU A 142 -3.19 8.99 12.94
C LEU A 142 -3.19 8.85 11.41
N VAL A 143 -2.09 8.35 10.86
CA VAL A 143 -2.01 7.89 9.47
C VAL A 143 -1.97 6.37 9.50
N LEU A 144 -3.03 5.74 8.99
CA LEU A 144 -3.16 4.29 8.86
C LEU A 144 -3.02 3.91 7.39
N ASP A 145 -1.99 3.15 7.06
CA ASP A 145 -1.76 2.64 5.71
C ASP A 145 -2.16 1.17 5.64
N VAL A 146 -3.15 0.86 4.80
CA VAL A 146 -3.64 -0.50 4.55
C VAL A 146 -3.39 -0.96 3.13
N ASP A 147 -2.68 -0.14 2.34
CA ASP A 147 -2.13 -0.57 1.06
C ASP A 147 -1.18 -1.75 1.27
N PHE A 148 -1.11 -2.65 0.29
CA PHE A 148 -0.26 -3.83 0.40
C PHE A 148 1.23 -3.48 0.36
N HIS A 149 1.60 -2.41 -0.34
CA HIS A 149 2.98 -1.96 -0.43
C HIS A 149 3.35 -1.13 0.79
N CYS A 150 4.63 -1.18 1.15
CA CYS A 150 5.12 -0.35 2.23
C CYS A 150 4.97 1.13 1.85
N GLY A 151 4.15 1.88 2.59
CA GLY A 151 4.06 3.34 2.52
C GLY A 151 5.35 4.03 3.00
N ASN A 152 6.48 3.72 2.38
CA ASN A 152 7.80 4.24 2.72
C ASN A 152 7.87 5.77 2.61
N GLY A 153 7.09 6.38 1.72
CA GLY A 153 6.94 7.83 1.66
C GLY A 153 6.28 8.40 2.91
N ASN A 154 5.17 7.81 3.36
CA ASN A 154 4.55 8.18 4.64
C ASN A 154 5.50 7.96 5.82
N TYR A 155 6.20 6.82 5.85
CA TYR A 155 7.21 6.52 6.86
C TYR A 155 8.27 7.62 6.93
N HIS A 156 8.96 7.94 5.83
CA HIS A 156 10.02 8.95 5.82
C HIS A 156 9.51 10.36 6.10
N SER A 157 8.26 10.64 5.73
CA SER A 157 7.63 11.95 5.92
C SER A 157 7.22 12.24 7.36
N LEU A 158 6.94 11.20 8.15
CA LEU A 158 6.30 11.32 9.47
C LEU A 158 7.14 10.74 10.63
N LYS A 159 8.13 9.88 10.34
CA LYS A 159 8.95 9.25 11.39
C LYS A 159 9.67 10.27 12.27
N GLY A 160 9.65 10.03 13.57
CA GLY A 160 10.29 10.87 14.58
C GLY A 160 9.45 12.07 15.05
N ASP A 161 8.37 12.44 14.34
CA ASP A 161 7.50 13.53 14.74
C ASP A 161 6.29 13.04 15.54
N LYS A 162 6.28 13.35 16.84
CA LYS A 162 5.27 12.90 17.81
C LYS A 162 3.86 13.47 17.58
N ARG A 163 3.68 14.42 16.66
CA ARG A 163 2.37 14.92 16.22
C ARG A 163 1.66 13.89 15.34
N PHE A 164 2.38 12.90 14.82
CA PHE A 164 1.85 11.83 13.97
C PHE A 164 2.03 10.48 14.63
N LEU A 165 1.04 9.61 14.50
CA LEU A 165 1.19 8.16 14.68
C LEU A 165 1.04 7.53 13.30
N PHE A 166 2.10 6.92 12.78
CA PHE A 166 2.05 6.22 11.50
C PHE A 166 1.97 4.72 11.75
N VAL A 167 0.96 4.07 11.18
CA VAL A 167 0.75 2.63 11.27
C VAL A 167 0.63 2.11 9.85
N ASN A 168 1.41 1.09 9.48
CA ASN A 168 1.29 0.47 8.16
C ASN A 168 1.18 -1.04 8.25
N PHE A 169 0.34 -1.59 7.39
CA PHE A 169 0.39 -2.98 6.97
C PHE A 169 1.13 -3.01 5.65
N HIS A 170 2.03 -3.97 5.44
CA HIS A 170 2.69 -4.12 4.14
C HIS A 170 3.30 -5.48 3.96
N ALA A 171 3.33 -5.97 2.72
CA ALA A 171 4.20 -7.09 2.40
C ALA A 171 5.64 -6.75 2.74
N TYR A 172 6.26 -7.67 3.47
CA TYR A 172 7.64 -7.57 3.84
C TYR A 172 8.38 -8.84 3.43
N HIS A 173 7.79 -10.02 3.72
CA HIS A 173 8.37 -11.32 3.40
C HIS A 173 9.85 -11.40 3.78
N HIS A 174 10.15 -11.00 5.03
CA HIS A 174 11.51 -10.94 5.57
C HIS A 174 12.47 -10.07 4.73
N GLY A 175 11.95 -8.98 4.17
CA GLY A 175 12.69 -8.07 3.29
C GLY A 175 12.79 -8.51 1.82
N ALA A 176 12.18 -9.63 1.44
CA ALA A 176 12.16 -10.09 0.04
C ALA A 176 11.21 -9.27 -0.84
N PHE A 177 10.32 -8.44 -0.26
CA PHE A 177 9.39 -7.60 -0.99
C PHE A 177 9.87 -6.14 -1.05
N TRP A 178 9.54 -5.46 -2.16
CA TRP A 178 9.90 -4.06 -2.37
C TRP A 178 9.29 -3.19 -1.25
N PRO A 179 10.04 -2.25 -0.65
CA PRO A 179 11.30 -1.66 -1.11
C PRO A 179 12.62 -2.25 -0.55
N TYR A 180 12.59 -3.45 0.04
CA TYR A 180 13.78 -4.24 0.42
C TYR A 180 14.68 -3.64 1.51
N ASP A 181 14.13 -2.97 2.53
CA ASP A 181 14.94 -2.40 3.64
C ASP A 181 14.51 -2.94 5.00
N GLU A 182 15.48 -3.16 5.90
CA GLU A 182 15.25 -3.62 7.26
C GLU A 182 14.46 -2.62 8.10
N GLU A 183 14.51 -1.32 7.78
CA GLU A 183 13.84 -0.30 8.60
C GLU A 183 12.30 -0.36 8.54
N TYR A 184 11.74 -1.12 7.59
CA TYR A 184 10.31 -1.33 7.45
C TYR A 184 9.78 -2.53 8.24
N ASP A 185 10.64 -3.21 8.98
CA ASP A 185 10.24 -4.30 9.89
C ASP A 185 9.57 -3.77 11.18
N TYR A 186 9.05 -4.68 12.00
CA TYR A 186 8.26 -4.35 13.20
C TYR A 186 9.02 -3.55 14.28
N ASP A 187 10.34 -3.61 14.30
CA ASP A 187 11.23 -3.06 15.33
C ASP A 187 11.99 -1.81 14.89
N ASN A 188 11.42 -1.04 13.96
CA ASN A 188 11.94 0.25 13.55
C ASN A 188 12.26 1.15 14.77
N LYS A 189 13.20 2.09 14.61
CA LYS A 189 13.72 2.89 15.73
C LYS A 189 12.82 4.04 16.20
N TYR A 190 11.69 4.29 15.53
CA TYR A 190 10.87 5.48 15.78
C TYR A 190 9.63 5.13 16.60
N THR A 191 9.49 5.79 17.75
CA THR A 191 8.42 5.52 18.71
C THR A 191 7.01 5.83 18.20
N ASN A 192 6.92 6.64 17.14
CA ASN A 192 5.66 7.06 16.54
C ASN A 192 5.30 6.27 15.27
N VAL A 193 6.04 5.18 14.98
CA VAL A 193 5.80 4.30 13.86
C VAL A 193 5.51 2.88 14.35
N VAL A 194 4.40 2.31 13.90
CA VAL A 194 4.01 0.91 14.15
C VAL A 194 3.94 0.19 12.81
N SER A 195 5.02 -0.52 12.48
CA SER A 195 5.10 -1.32 11.26
C SER A 195 4.54 -2.72 11.49
N ILE A 196 3.66 -3.19 10.61
CA ILE A 196 3.02 -4.52 10.68
C ILE A 196 3.43 -5.31 9.42
N PRO A 197 4.62 -5.94 9.43
CA PRO A 197 5.11 -6.68 8.28
C PRO A 197 4.31 -7.96 8.05
N LEU A 198 3.81 -8.12 6.82
CA LEU A 198 3.13 -9.31 6.33
C LEU A 198 4.18 -10.27 5.77
N ASN A 199 4.52 -11.30 6.56
CA ASN A 199 5.55 -12.27 6.18
C ASN A 199 4.99 -13.54 5.52
N ALA A 200 3.68 -13.74 5.54
CA ALA A 200 3.00 -14.82 4.82
C ALA A 200 2.07 -14.28 3.72
N ALA A 201 1.77 -15.13 2.75
CA ALA A 201 0.73 -14.88 1.75
C ALA A 201 -0.67 -15.03 2.37
N MET A 202 -1.69 -14.57 1.62
CA MET A 202 -3.11 -14.75 1.94
C MET A 202 -3.54 -14.30 3.35
N ASN A 203 -3.01 -13.18 3.86
CA ASN A 203 -3.59 -12.56 5.05
C ASN A 203 -5.03 -12.14 4.72
N SER A 204 -5.95 -12.61 5.55
CA SER A 204 -7.39 -12.39 5.44
C SER A 204 -7.82 -11.11 6.16
N GLU A 205 -9.08 -10.72 5.98
CA GLU A 205 -9.69 -9.68 6.80
C GLU A 205 -9.58 -9.97 8.31
N GLY A 206 -9.59 -11.25 8.72
CA GLY A 206 -9.43 -11.64 10.13
C GLY A 206 -8.06 -11.30 10.71
N ASP A 207 -7.01 -11.42 9.90
CA ASP A 207 -5.63 -11.12 10.30
C ASP A 207 -5.42 -9.62 10.52
N TYR A 208 -5.95 -8.80 9.60
CA TYR A 208 -5.96 -7.35 9.74
C TYR A 208 -6.78 -6.92 10.96
N PHE A 209 -7.94 -7.53 11.18
CA PHE A 209 -8.77 -7.26 12.36
C PHE A 209 -8.08 -7.61 13.67
N ALA A 210 -7.37 -8.74 13.72
CA ALA A 210 -6.60 -9.13 14.89
C ALA A 210 -5.52 -8.10 15.20
N ALA A 211 -4.72 -7.70 14.21
CA ALA A 211 -3.71 -6.66 14.38
C ALA A 211 -4.32 -5.30 14.76
N LEU A 212 -5.43 -4.90 14.12
CA LEU A 212 -6.13 -3.67 14.46
C LEU A 212 -6.61 -3.67 15.92
N LYS A 213 -7.25 -4.74 16.39
CA LYS A 213 -7.82 -4.81 17.74
C LYS A 213 -6.78 -5.08 18.83
N HIS A 214 -5.76 -5.92 18.59
CA HIS A 214 -4.74 -6.24 19.59
C HIS A 214 -3.63 -5.20 19.70
N LEU A 215 -3.34 -4.47 18.63
CA LEU A 215 -2.17 -3.59 18.55
C LEU A 215 -2.56 -2.15 18.24
N VAL A 216 -3.20 -1.93 17.09
CA VAL A 216 -3.37 -0.56 16.55
C VAL A 216 -4.34 0.27 17.37
N ILE A 217 -5.53 -0.22 17.66
CA ILE A 217 -6.58 0.52 18.38
C ILE A 217 -6.17 0.83 19.82
N PRO A 218 -5.60 -0.10 20.62
CA PRO A 218 -5.09 0.23 21.95
C PRO A 218 -4.05 1.37 21.93
N ILE A 219 -3.07 1.30 21.02
CA ILE A 219 -2.04 2.34 20.85
C ILE A 219 -2.67 3.66 20.39
N ALA A 220 -3.55 3.62 19.39
CA ALA A 220 -4.23 4.80 18.86
C ALA A 220 -5.13 5.46 19.89
N ASN A 221 -5.79 4.70 20.77
CA ASN A 221 -6.58 5.25 21.88
C ASN A 221 -5.69 5.97 22.91
N GLU A 222 -4.52 5.43 23.23
CA GLU A 222 -3.52 6.14 24.06
C GLU A 222 -2.97 7.38 23.36
N PHE A 223 -2.74 7.30 22.04
CA PHE A 223 -2.32 8.43 21.24
C PHE A 223 -3.39 9.53 21.19
N ALA A 224 -4.68 9.16 21.15
CA ALA A 224 -5.83 10.05 21.06
C ALA A 224 -5.81 10.98 19.82
N PRO A 225 -5.96 10.43 18.60
CA PRO A 225 -5.97 11.23 17.39
C PRO A 225 -7.20 12.15 17.29
N GLU A 226 -6.97 13.33 16.73
CA GLU A 226 -7.99 14.31 16.39
C GLU A 226 -8.46 14.16 14.94
N LEU A 227 -7.61 13.57 14.08
CA LEU A 227 -7.86 13.25 12.68
C LEU A 227 -7.25 11.88 12.34
N ILE A 228 -7.93 11.11 11.49
CA ILE A 228 -7.43 9.85 10.95
C ILE A 228 -7.41 9.95 9.43
N LEU A 229 -6.23 9.80 8.85
CA LEU A 229 -6.05 9.64 7.42
C LEU A 229 -5.74 8.19 7.12
N VAL A 230 -6.47 7.60 6.18
CA VAL A 230 -6.23 6.23 5.73
C VAL A 230 -5.62 6.28 4.33
N SER A 231 -4.36 5.85 4.18
CA SER A 231 -3.80 5.49 2.88
C SER A 231 -4.45 4.16 2.48
N LEU A 232 -5.46 4.26 1.60
CA LEU A 232 -6.38 3.19 1.27
C LEU A 232 -6.03 2.58 -0.08
N GLY A 233 -5.09 1.64 -0.09
CA GLY A 233 -4.86 0.74 -1.21
C GLY A 233 -5.82 -0.44 -1.19
N PHE A 234 -6.26 -0.89 -2.37
CA PHE A 234 -7.05 -2.11 -2.53
C PHE A 234 -6.24 -3.28 -3.10
N ASP A 235 -4.91 -3.17 -3.16
CA ASP A 235 -4.01 -4.21 -3.67
C ASP A 235 -3.71 -5.33 -2.66
N SER A 236 -4.20 -5.21 -1.42
CA SER A 236 -4.31 -6.34 -0.49
C SER A 236 -5.65 -7.07 -0.61
N ALA A 237 -6.52 -6.66 -1.55
CA ALA A 237 -7.80 -7.32 -1.76
C ALA A 237 -7.64 -8.69 -2.41
N TYR A 238 -8.60 -9.57 -2.15
CA TYR A 238 -8.66 -10.90 -2.73
C TYR A 238 -8.67 -10.84 -4.27
N TYR A 239 -7.71 -11.51 -4.90
CA TYR A 239 -7.49 -11.54 -6.35
C TYR A 239 -7.23 -10.17 -7.00
N ASP A 240 -6.50 -9.28 -6.33
CA ASP A 240 -5.98 -8.08 -7.01
C ASP A 240 -4.86 -8.42 -8.02
N ASP A 241 -4.71 -7.58 -9.05
CA ASP A 241 -3.91 -7.82 -10.27
C ASP A 241 -2.39 -7.80 -10.05
N LEU A 242 -1.94 -7.47 -8.84
CA LEU A 242 -0.52 -7.39 -8.51
C LEU A 242 0.09 -8.68 -7.97
N LEU A 243 -0.72 -9.70 -7.68
CA LEU A 243 -0.25 -10.86 -6.96
C LEU A 243 -0.85 -12.13 -7.53
N GLU A 244 -0.05 -12.92 -8.24
CA GLU A 244 -0.44 -14.28 -8.58
C GLU A 244 -0.64 -15.12 -7.30
N HIS A 245 -0.06 -14.77 -6.14
CA HIS A 245 -0.18 -15.55 -4.88
C HIS A 245 -0.15 -14.76 -3.54
N GLY A 246 -0.74 -13.56 -3.43
CA GLY A 246 -0.63 -12.74 -2.21
C GLY A 246 -1.89 -11.94 -1.86
N GLN A 247 -2.26 -11.94 -0.58
CA GLN A 247 -3.43 -11.32 0.07
C GLN A 247 -4.82 -11.93 -0.19
N GLY A 248 -5.69 -11.74 0.82
CA GLY A 248 -6.95 -12.45 0.96
C GLY A 248 -8.08 -11.62 1.56
N ILE A 249 -7.93 -10.29 1.66
CA ILE A 249 -8.97 -9.43 2.23
C ILE A 249 -10.13 -9.37 1.25
N LYS A 250 -11.25 -9.99 1.59
CA LYS A 250 -12.48 -9.82 0.80
C LYS A 250 -12.98 -8.38 0.92
N ALA A 251 -13.68 -7.89 -0.11
CA ALA A 251 -14.10 -6.49 -0.18
C ALA A 251 -14.86 -5.99 1.06
N HIS A 252 -15.74 -6.81 1.64
CA HIS A 252 -16.45 -6.46 2.87
C HIS A 252 -15.53 -6.23 4.09
N GLY A 253 -14.33 -6.83 4.12
CA GLY A 253 -13.29 -6.57 5.12
C GLY A 253 -12.86 -5.11 5.17
N TYR A 254 -12.68 -4.45 4.01
CA TYR A 254 -12.41 -3.01 3.96
C TYR A 254 -13.56 -2.18 4.54
N GLY A 255 -14.80 -2.56 4.24
CA GLY A 255 -15.97 -1.92 4.84
C GLY A 255 -15.99 -2.04 6.35
N HIS A 256 -15.68 -3.22 6.88
CA HIS A 256 -15.61 -3.42 8.33
C HIS A 256 -14.42 -2.68 8.96
N MET A 257 -13.26 -2.61 8.31
CA MET A 257 -12.13 -1.80 8.80
C MET A 257 -12.56 -0.33 8.94
N MET A 258 -13.22 0.23 7.92
CA MET A 258 -13.74 1.60 7.99
C MET A 258 -14.83 1.77 9.05
N ARG A 259 -15.69 0.76 9.23
CA ARG A 259 -16.70 0.74 10.30
C ARG A 259 -16.04 0.79 11.68
N LEU A 260 -15.02 -0.03 11.90
CA LEU A 260 -14.28 -0.10 13.17
C LEU A 260 -13.62 1.24 13.51
N LEU A 261 -13.00 1.89 12.50
CA LEU A 261 -12.43 3.24 12.67
C LEU A 261 -13.52 4.29 12.94
N HIS A 262 -14.63 4.26 12.21
CA HIS A 262 -15.76 5.17 12.42
C HIS A 262 -16.35 5.03 13.82
N GLU A 263 -16.47 3.82 14.36
CA GLU A 263 -17.03 3.59 15.70
C GLU A 263 -16.09 4.06 16.82
N ASN A 264 -14.77 3.92 16.64
CA ASN A 264 -13.78 4.41 17.62
C ASN A 264 -13.56 5.93 17.53
N TRP A 265 -13.60 6.49 16.31
CA TRP A 265 -13.38 7.92 16.04
C TRP A 265 -14.44 8.48 15.08
N PRO A 266 -15.68 8.67 15.55
CA PRO A 266 -16.76 9.18 14.73
C PRO A 266 -16.41 10.53 14.10
N ASN A 267 -16.72 10.67 12.80
CA ASN A 267 -16.52 11.89 12.02
C ASN A 267 -15.06 12.37 11.89
N LYS A 268 -14.08 11.48 12.09
CA LYS A 268 -12.64 11.82 12.00
C LYS A 268 -11.89 11.04 10.93
N VAL A 269 -12.55 10.17 10.17
CA VAL A 269 -11.89 9.22 9.26
C VAL A 269 -12.00 9.69 7.82
N LEU A 270 -10.86 10.00 7.21
CA LEU A 270 -10.74 10.36 5.79
C LEU A 270 -9.88 9.32 5.07
N ALA A 271 -10.49 8.56 4.18
CA ALA A 271 -9.77 7.60 3.34
C ALA A 271 -9.32 8.26 2.04
N VAL A 272 -8.09 7.97 1.61
CA VAL A 272 -7.48 8.50 0.39
C VAL A 272 -7.00 7.32 -0.44
N LEU A 273 -7.51 7.19 -1.66
CA LEU A 273 -7.19 6.06 -2.55
C LEU A 273 -5.68 6.02 -2.90
N GLU A 274 -5.06 4.86 -2.72
CA GLU A 274 -3.67 4.56 -3.11
C GLU A 274 -3.65 3.50 -4.25
N GLY A 275 -3.19 2.27 -4.00
CA GLY A 275 -3.14 1.14 -4.94
C GLY A 275 -4.44 0.35 -5.15
N GLY A 276 -4.34 -0.81 -5.79
CA GLY A 276 -5.45 -1.70 -6.18
C GLY A 276 -5.79 -1.63 -7.67
N TYR A 277 -5.74 -2.75 -8.36
CA TYR A 277 -5.50 -2.79 -9.81
C TYR A 277 -6.45 -3.73 -10.58
N PHE A 278 -7.13 -4.67 -9.92
CA PHE A 278 -8.17 -5.48 -10.53
C PHE A 278 -9.56 -4.87 -10.36
N SER A 279 -10.23 -4.52 -11.46
CA SER A 279 -11.42 -3.66 -11.45
C SER A 279 -12.62 -4.22 -10.72
N LEU A 280 -12.88 -5.52 -10.83
CA LEU A 280 -13.98 -6.11 -10.07
C LEU A 280 -13.70 -6.07 -8.56
N SER A 281 -12.44 -6.27 -8.17
CA SER A 281 -12.02 -6.23 -6.76
C SER A 281 -12.09 -4.83 -6.19
N TYR A 282 -11.38 -3.85 -6.77
CA TYR A 282 -11.29 -2.51 -6.19
C TYR A 282 -12.62 -1.75 -6.20
N THR A 283 -13.50 -1.99 -7.17
CA THR A 283 -14.82 -1.34 -7.20
C THR A 283 -15.73 -1.87 -6.10
N GLU A 284 -15.69 -3.16 -5.82
CA GLU A 284 -16.44 -3.76 -4.71
C GLU A 284 -15.85 -3.34 -3.35
N CYS A 285 -14.52 -3.29 -3.22
CA CYS A 285 -13.85 -2.78 -2.02
C CYS A 285 -14.23 -1.32 -1.73
N ALA A 286 -14.30 -0.47 -2.76
CA ALA A 286 -14.71 0.93 -2.63
C ALA A 286 -16.18 1.06 -2.17
N VAL A 287 -17.09 0.23 -2.69
CA VAL A 287 -18.49 0.17 -2.24
C VAL A 287 -18.57 -0.17 -0.75
N MET A 288 -17.84 -1.19 -0.31
CA MET A 288 -17.83 -1.62 1.09
C MET A 288 -17.19 -0.57 2.00
N THR A 289 -16.08 0.03 1.57
CA THR A 289 -15.44 1.17 2.26
C THR A 289 -16.43 2.30 2.49
N ALA A 290 -17.12 2.75 1.44
CA ALA A 290 -18.10 3.82 1.54
C ALA A 290 -19.28 3.44 2.45
N LYS A 291 -19.77 2.19 2.41
CA LYS A 291 -20.78 1.70 3.35
C LYS A 291 -20.28 1.75 4.80
N GLY A 292 -19.05 1.33 5.06
CA GLY A 292 -18.41 1.36 6.37
C GLY A 292 -18.30 2.78 6.92
N LEU A 293 -17.76 3.70 6.12
CA LEU A 293 -17.61 5.12 6.50
C LEU A 293 -18.95 5.81 6.77
N LYS A 294 -20.02 5.43 6.06
CA LYS A 294 -21.39 5.96 6.23
C LYS A 294 -22.18 5.27 7.36
N GLY A 295 -21.61 4.25 8.00
CA GLY A 295 -22.35 3.48 9.00
C GLY A 295 -23.51 2.66 8.42
N LEU A 296 -23.47 2.29 7.14
CA LEU A 296 -24.47 1.44 6.48
C LEU A 296 -24.24 -0.06 6.76
N ALA A 297 -25.26 -0.87 6.49
CA ALA A 297 -25.18 -2.33 6.65
C ALA A 297 -24.06 -2.91 5.77
N LEU A 298 -23.29 -3.82 6.37
CA LEU A 298 -22.19 -4.55 5.73
C LEU A 298 -22.49 -6.04 5.77
N PRO A 299 -22.02 -6.83 4.77
CA PRO A 299 -22.09 -8.29 4.84
C PRO A 299 -21.45 -8.81 6.11
N ARG A 300 -22.03 -9.84 6.72
CA ARG A 300 -21.47 -10.52 7.88
C ARG A 300 -20.05 -11.01 7.59
N MET A 301 -19.10 -10.64 8.43
CA MET A 301 -17.79 -11.27 8.44
C MET A 301 -17.86 -12.62 9.15
N LYS A 302 -17.20 -13.62 8.57
CA LYS A 302 -16.83 -14.84 9.28
C LYS A 302 -15.47 -14.56 9.92
N HIS A 303 -15.44 -14.24 11.22
CA HIS A 303 -14.16 -14.19 11.93
C HIS A 303 -13.53 -15.57 11.87
N PRO A 304 -12.29 -15.70 11.36
CA PRO A 304 -11.60 -16.96 11.52
C PRO A 304 -11.37 -17.17 13.01
N LYS A 305 -11.64 -18.38 13.51
CA LYS A 305 -11.39 -18.73 14.91
C LYS A 305 -9.91 -18.60 15.27
N TYR A 306 -9.04 -18.66 14.26
CA TYR A 306 -7.59 -18.58 14.39
C TYR A 306 -7.05 -17.56 13.41
N VAL A 307 -6.13 -16.74 13.90
CA VAL A 307 -5.33 -15.81 13.11
C VAL A 307 -4.23 -16.62 12.42
N ASN A 308 -3.81 -16.20 11.23
CA ASN A 308 -2.67 -16.78 10.52
C ASN A 308 -1.46 -16.86 11.47
N PRO A 309 -0.83 -18.02 11.67
CA PRO A 309 0.32 -18.17 12.56
C PRO A 309 1.45 -17.15 12.33
N SER A 310 1.71 -16.76 11.08
CA SER A 310 2.70 -15.70 10.78
C SER A 310 2.24 -14.33 11.25
N MET A 311 0.94 -14.01 11.16
CA MET A 311 0.38 -12.79 11.73
C MET A 311 0.38 -12.84 13.28
N VAL A 312 0.13 -14.01 13.89
CA VAL A 312 0.26 -14.18 15.35
C VAL A 312 1.68 -13.82 15.78
N GLU A 313 2.70 -14.33 15.08
CA GLU A 313 4.10 -13.98 15.34
C GLU A 313 4.37 -12.48 15.19
N THR A 314 3.90 -11.87 14.09
CA THR A 314 4.04 -10.42 13.86
C THR A 314 3.41 -9.62 14.99
N ILE A 315 2.18 -9.93 15.42
CA ILE A 315 1.49 -9.22 16.50
C ILE A 315 2.27 -9.33 17.82
N TRP A 316 2.77 -10.51 18.18
CA TRP A 316 3.58 -10.69 19.38
C TRP A 316 4.87 -9.86 19.33
N ASN A 317 5.58 -9.91 18.22
CA ASN A 317 6.81 -9.14 18.02
C ASN A 317 6.57 -7.63 18.07
N CYS A 318 5.52 -7.16 17.40
CA CYS A 318 5.08 -5.77 17.48
C CYS A 318 4.76 -5.39 18.94
N LEU A 319 3.97 -6.18 19.67
CA LEU A 319 3.63 -5.87 21.06
C LEU A 319 4.86 -5.83 21.97
N CYS A 320 5.79 -6.79 21.84
CA CYS A 320 7.05 -6.79 22.58
C CYS A 320 7.91 -5.56 22.29
N HIS A 321 7.93 -5.08 21.04
CA HIS A 321 8.65 -3.85 20.69
C HIS A 321 7.92 -2.61 21.21
N GLN A 322 6.63 -2.47 20.89
CA GLN A 322 5.83 -1.27 21.16
C GLN A 322 5.55 -1.08 22.66
N ALA A 323 5.53 -2.15 23.47
CA ALA A 323 5.41 -2.08 24.93
C ALA A 323 6.54 -1.29 25.62
N LYS A 324 7.66 -1.05 24.94
CA LYS A 324 8.75 -0.19 25.44
C LYS A 324 8.34 1.30 25.48
N THR A 325 7.35 1.68 24.69
CA THR A 325 6.91 3.07 24.50
C THR A 325 5.48 3.28 24.97
N TRP A 326 4.56 2.40 24.56
CA TRP A 326 3.12 2.56 24.74
C TRP A 326 2.63 1.74 25.92
N LYS A 327 1.94 2.39 26.86
CA LYS A 327 1.39 1.74 28.06
C LYS A 327 0.27 0.76 27.70
N ALA A 328 -0.56 1.11 26.72
CA ALA A 328 -1.63 0.26 26.22
C ALA A 328 -1.07 -1.04 25.64
N ALA A 329 0.01 -0.95 24.85
CA ALA A 329 0.69 -2.15 24.32
C ALA A 329 1.32 -2.97 25.46
N ALA A 330 1.93 -2.34 26.46
CA ALA A 330 2.51 -3.03 27.61
C ALA A 330 1.46 -3.77 28.46
N CYS A 331 0.30 -3.15 28.69
CA CYS A 331 -0.82 -3.76 29.41
C CYS A 331 -1.36 -4.97 28.64
N HIS A 332 -1.64 -4.78 27.34
CA HIS A 332 -2.17 -5.84 26.48
C HIS A 332 -1.18 -7.02 26.34
N LEU A 333 0.12 -6.73 26.20
CA LEU A 333 1.17 -7.75 26.22
C LEU A 333 1.18 -8.53 27.54
N GLN A 334 1.02 -7.86 28.68
CA GLN A 334 0.97 -8.53 29.99
C GLN A 334 -0.23 -9.48 30.10
N GLU A 335 -1.40 -9.07 29.60
CA GLU A 335 -2.60 -9.91 29.57
C GLU A 335 -2.40 -11.17 28.71
N LEU A 336 -1.86 -11.03 27.50
CA LEU A 336 -1.53 -12.17 26.64
C LEU A 336 -0.48 -13.09 27.27
N GLN A 337 0.54 -12.54 27.93
CA GLN A 337 1.55 -13.34 28.64
C GLN A 337 0.94 -14.12 29.82
N LEU A 338 -0.05 -13.55 30.51
CA LEU A 338 -0.80 -14.27 31.54
C LEU A 338 -1.70 -15.35 30.92
N MET A 339 -2.29 -15.08 29.76
CA MET A 339 -3.09 -16.06 29.01
C MET A 339 -2.26 -17.27 28.56
N GLN A 340 -1.03 -17.06 28.08
CA GLN A 340 -0.05 -18.12 27.80
C GLN A 340 0.13 -19.05 29.02
N VAL A 341 0.48 -18.45 30.17
CA VAL A 341 0.77 -19.20 31.41
C VAL A 341 -0.45 -19.98 31.91
N ARG A 342 -1.66 -19.38 31.83
CA ARG A 342 -2.91 -20.05 32.22
C ARG A 342 -3.22 -21.27 31.36
N ASN A 343 -2.79 -21.26 30.10
CA ASN A 343 -2.92 -22.38 29.17
C ASN A 343 -1.74 -23.37 29.23
N GLY A 344 -0.87 -23.27 30.24
CA GLY A 344 0.28 -24.16 30.41
C GLY A 344 1.39 -23.94 29.38
N LEU A 345 1.39 -22.80 28.69
CA LEU A 345 2.39 -22.45 27.68
C LEU A 345 3.45 -21.50 28.28
N PRO A 346 4.71 -21.55 27.79
CA PRO A 346 5.73 -20.61 28.22
C PRO A 346 5.39 -19.18 27.79
N ARG A 347 5.92 -18.20 28.51
CA ARG A 347 5.85 -16.79 28.09
C ARG A 347 6.52 -16.61 26.73
N TYR A 348 5.88 -15.84 25.84
CA TYR A 348 6.44 -15.49 24.54
C TYR A 348 7.73 -14.68 24.74
N LYS A 349 8.75 -15.00 23.94
CA LYS A 349 10.00 -14.24 23.86
C LYS A 349 10.25 -13.94 22.39
N SER A 350 10.39 -12.67 22.05
CA SER A 350 10.76 -12.28 20.68
C SER A 350 12.09 -12.93 20.27
N PRO A 351 12.23 -13.28 18.98
CA PRO A 351 13.48 -13.81 18.44
C PRO A 351 14.66 -12.87 18.73
N ALA A 352 15.82 -13.45 19.07
CA ALA A 352 17.05 -12.68 19.31
C ALA A 352 17.67 -12.13 18.01
N ALA A 353 17.36 -12.75 16.88
CA ALA A 353 17.78 -12.34 15.55
C ALA A 353 16.56 -12.37 14.61
N LYS A 354 16.53 -11.42 13.67
CA LYS A 354 15.51 -11.34 12.62
C LYS A 354 16.04 -11.97 11.34
N LEU A 355 15.13 -12.53 10.54
CA LEU A 355 15.45 -12.93 9.19
C LEU A 355 15.31 -11.70 8.28
N PHE A 356 16.38 -11.40 7.54
CA PHE A 356 16.35 -10.39 6.48
C PHE A 356 17.10 -10.90 5.26
N VAL A 357 16.40 -11.03 4.14
CA VAL A 357 16.95 -11.52 2.86
C VAL A 357 17.00 -10.44 1.78
N GLY A 358 16.60 -9.21 2.11
CA GLY A 358 16.46 -8.09 1.16
C GLY A 358 17.76 -7.38 0.77
N ALA A 359 18.86 -7.58 1.51
CA ALA A 359 20.09 -6.80 1.35
C ALA A 359 20.64 -6.81 -0.10
N GLY A 360 20.65 -7.98 -0.73
CA GLY A 360 21.06 -8.13 -2.13
C GLY A 360 20.12 -7.40 -3.10
N PHE A 361 18.81 -7.43 -2.85
CA PHE A 361 17.81 -6.79 -3.70
C PHE A 361 17.89 -5.27 -3.64
N ARG A 362 18.07 -4.69 -2.44
CA ARG A 362 18.30 -3.25 -2.31
C ARG A 362 19.57 -2.81 -3.03
N TYR A 363 20.64 -3.60 -2.96
CA TYR A 363 21.87 -3.31 -3.70
C TYR A 363 21.65 -3.29 -5.22
N VAL A 364 20.98 -4.30 -5.77
CA VAL A 364 20.63 -4.36 -7.21
C VAL A 364 19.82 -3.13 -7.59
N TRP A 365 18.79 -2.81 -6.81
CA TRP A 365 17.87 -1.73 -7.12
C TRP A 365 18.52 -0.33 -7.05
N ASN A 366 19.41 -0.10 -6.07
CA ASN A 366 20.25 1.10 -6.06
C ASN A 366 21.06 1.22 -7.36
N ARG A 367 21.61 0.10 -7.85
CA ARG A 367 22.43 0.12 -9.07
C ARG A 367 21.59 0.37 -10.32
N VAL A 368 20.35 -0.10 -10.35
CA VAL A 368 19.37 0.20 -11.40
C VAL A 368 19.11 1.70 -11.50
N GLN A 369 18.89 2.37 -10.35
CA GLN A 369 18.64 3.80 -10.29
C GLN A 369 19.87 4.60 -10.74
N GLU A 370 21.06 4.26 -10.22
CA GLU A 370 22.32 4.94 -10.55
C GLU A 370 22.64 4.86 -12.06
N LEU A 371 22.38 3.71 -12.67
CA LEU A 371 22.62 3.50 -14.10
C LEU A 371 21.48 4.02 -14.99
N LYS A 372 20.37 4.48 -14.40
CA LYS A 372 19.14 4.89 -15.10
C LYS A 372 18.64 3.85 -16.11
N VAL A 373 18.72 2.58 -15.71
CA VAL A 373 18.32 1.44 -16.56
C VAL A 373 16.92 0.92 -16.24
N ALA A 374 16.22 1.53 -15.27
CA ALA A 374 14.83 1.21 -15.01
C ALA A 374 13.96 1.55 -16.23
N ARG A 375 13.05 0.65 -16.59
CA ARG A 375 12.00 0.94 -17.58
C ARG A 375 10.65 0.57 -16.98
N THR A 376 9.75 1.54 -16.95
CA THR A 376 8.56 1.49 -16.11
C THR A 376 7.27 1.17 -16.86
N ARG A 377 7.31 1.07 -18.20
CA ARG A 377 6.09 0.78 -19.01
C ARG A 377 5.70 -0.70 -19.07
N ASP A 378 6.68 -1.62 -19.04
CA ASP A 378 6.47 -3.05 -19.36
C ASP A 378 6.84 -4.03 -18.23
N TRP A 379 7.13 -3.52 -17.02
CA TRP A 379 7.75 -4.34 -15.98
C TRP A 379 6.80 -5.34 -15.32
N VAL A 380 5.50 -5.00 -15.17
CA VAL A 380 4.55 -5.88 -14.49
C VAL A 380 3.49 -6.34 -15.49
N PRO A 381 3.62 -7.57 -16.05
CA PRO A 381 2.51 -8.17 -16.75
C PRO A 381 1.34 -8.27 -15.77
N GLY A 382 0.19 -7.72 -16.14
CA GLY A 382 -1.04 -7.98 -15.40
C GLY A 382 -1.46 -9.43 -15.57
N MET A 383 -2.49 -9.85 -14.84
CA MET A 383 -3.06 -11.18 -14.92
C MET A 383 -3.34 -11.62 -16.37
N SER A 384 -3.10 -12.90 -16.64
CA SER A 384 -3.54 -13.51 -17.89
C SER A 384 -5.07 -13.45 -18.00
N ASP A 385 -5.63 -13.61 -19.21
CA ASP A 385 -7.09 -13.62 -19.35
C ASP A 385 -7.75 -14.80 -18.61
N ALA A 386 -7.04 -15.92 -18.48
CA ALA A 386 -7.48 -17.06 -17.67
C ALA A 386 -7.50 -16.71 -16.18
N ASP A 387 -6.46 -16.03 -15.67
CA ASP A 387 -6.40 -15.61 -14.26
C ASP A 387 -7.45 -14.53 -13.95
N LYS A 388 -7.69 -13.59 -14.88
CA LYS A 388 -8.78 -12.61 -14.76
C LYS A 388 -10.15 -13.28 -14.70
N GLN A 389 -10.37 -14.31 -15.51
CA GLN A 389 -11.61 -15.07 -15.48
C GLN A 389 -11.77 -15.79 -14.14
N PHE A 390 -10.73 -16.49 -13.68
CA PHE A 390 -10.72 -17.18 -12.40
C PHE A 390 -10.95 -16.22 -11.22
N ALA A 391 -10.23 -15.10 -11.18
CA ALA A 391 -10.41 -14.03 -10.21
C ALA A 391 -11.85 -13.51 -10.20
N THR A 392 -12.43 -13.30 -11.39
CA THR A 392 -13.81 -12.85 -11.56
C THR A 392 -14.79 -13.85 -10.94
N GLU A 393 -14.68 -15.12 -11.31
CA GLU A 393 -15.54 -16.19 -10.79
C GLU A 393 -15.48 -16.26 -9.26
N LYS A 394 -14.28 -16.18 -8.69
CA LYS A 394 -14.07 -16.25 -7.24
C LYS A 394 -14.59 -15.02 -6.51
N ILE A 395 -14.46 -13.84 -7.09
CA ILE A 395 -15.01 -12.61 -6.50
C ILE A 395 -16.54 -12.66 -6.50
N LEU A 396 -17.14 -13.07 -7.62
CA LEU A 396 -18.59 -13.22 -7.73
C LEU A 396 -19.11 -14.24 -6.70
N GLU A 397 -18.47 -15.42 -6.59
CA GLU A 397 -18.82 -16.47 -5.63
C GLU A 397 -18.99 -15.93 -4.21
N TYR A 398 -17.99 -15.20 -3.66
CA TYR A 398 -18.12 -14.72 -2.29
C TYR A 398 -19.06 -13.52 -2.14
N THR A 399 -19.25 -12.71 -3.19
CA THR A 399 -20.19 -11.57 -3.15
C THR A 399 -21.65 -12.01 -3.23
N GLU A 400 -21.93 -13.12 -3.92
CA GLU A 400 -23.25 -13.75 -3.95
C GLU A 400 -23.63 -14.36 -2.59
N GLU A 401 -22.64 -14.82 -1.82
CA GLU A 401 -22.81 -15.34 -0.46
C GLU A 401 -22.96 -14.26 0.63
N TYR A 402 -23.00 -12.97 0.28
CA TYR A 402 -23.10 -11.91 1.27
C TYR A 402 -24.38 -11.99 2.11
N ASP A 403 -24.18 -12.20 3.41
CA ASP A 403 -25.23 -12.22 4.41
C ASP A 403 -25.37 -10.84 5.07
N TYR A 404 -26.34 -10.06 4.62
CA TYR A 404 -26.68 -8.76 5.23
C TYR A 404 -27.69 -8.87 6.38
N ASN A 405 -28.31 -10.04 6.57
CA ASN A 405 -29.41 -10.23 7.50
C ASN A 405 -28.92 -10.56 8.91
N ASN A 406 -27.75 -11.20 9.03
CA ASN A 406 -27.13 -11.52 10.30
C ASN A 406 -25.98 -10.57 10.61
N LYS A 407 -25.81 -10.25 11.90
CA LYS A 407 -24.66 -9.48 12.37
C LYS A 407 -23.41 -10.35 12.43
N THR A 408 -22.25 -9.72 12.25
CA THR A 408 -20.96 -10.30 12.64
C THR A 408 -20.98 -10.64 14.12
N VAL A 409 -20.58 -11.87 14.46
CA VAL A 409 -20.52 -12.34 15.85
C VAL A 409 -19.14 -12.00 16.38
N GLU A 410 -19.07 -11.08 17.35
CA GLU A 410 -17.82 -10.73 18.00
C GLU A 410 -17.29 -11.88 18.85
N LEU A 411 -15.97 -12.04 18.88
CA LEU A 411 -15.30 -12.98 19.76
C LEU A 411 -15.55 -12.58 21.23
N SER A 412 -15.74 -13.56 22.11
CA SER A 412 -15.65 -13.29 23.54
C SER A 412 -14.24 -12.80 23.89
N GLU A 413 -14.07 -12.08 25.00
CA GLU A 413 -12.75 -11.63 25.47
C GLU A 413 -11.74 -12.78 25.59
N LYS A 414 -12.23 -13.94 26.04
CA LYS A 414 -11.43 -15.16 26.12
C LYS A 414 -10.98 -15.63 24.73
N GLU A 415 -11.91 -15.81 23.79
CA GLU A 415 -11.58 -16.25 22.42
C GLU A 415 -10.65 -15.26 21.72
N PHE A 416 -10.88 -13.96 21.93
CA PHE A 416 -10.04 -12.89 21.40
C PHE A 416 -8.60 -13.00 21.89
N LEU A 417 -8.35 -13.29 23.16
CA LEU A 417 -6.99 -13.49 23.67
C LEU A 417 -6.40 -14.84 23.26
N GLU A 418 -7.22 -15.90 23.23
CA GLU A 418 -6.79 -17.27 22.90
C GLU A 418 -6.39 -17.43 21.43
N GLN A 419 -6.87 -16.56 20.53
CA GLN A 419 -6.45 -16.60 19.12
C GLN A 419 -4.96 -16.27 18.90
N LEU A 420 -4.28 -15.69 19.91
CA LEU A 420 -2.86 -15.39 19.89
C LEU A 420 -2.01 -16.36 20.74
N LEU A 421 -2.54 -17.50 21.17
CA LEU A 421 -1.70 -18.49 21.85
C LEU A 421 -0.53 -18.93 20.96
N TRP A 422 0.67 -18.91 21.54
CA TRP A 422 1.93 -19.22 20.88
C TRP A 422 2.58 -20.46 21.52
N ASN A 423 2.86 -21.45 20.69
CA ASN A 423 3.55 -22.68 21.07
C ASN A 423 4.47 -23.14 19.92
N SER A 424 5.20 -24.23 20.11
CA SER A 424 6.14 -24.76 19.11
C SER A 424 5.48 -25.17 17.80
N GLU A 425 4.23 -25.61 17.83
CA GLU A 425 3.46 -25.96 16.63
C GLU A 425 3.11 -24.71 15.82
N ILE A 426 2.56 -23.68 16.47
CA ILE A 426 2.25 -22.40 15.84
C ILE A 426 3.51 -21.74 15.28
N ALA A 427 4.64 -21.81 16.01
CA ALA A 427 5.93 -21.34 15.52
C ALA A 427 6.38 -22.08 14.25
N GLY A 428 6.25 -23.41 14.22
CA GLY A 428 6.56 -24.20 13.02
C GLY A 428 5.65 -23.88 11.83
N GLN A 429 4.36 -23.66 12.08
CA GLN A 429 3.41 -23.26 11.05
C GLN A 429 3.70 -21.86 10.51
N ALA A 430 4.01 -20.88 11.38
CA ALA A 430 4.38 -19.53 10.99
C ALA A 430 5.59 -19.54 10.05
N PHE A 431 6.62 -20.32 10.40
CA PHE A 431 7.80 -20.49 9.55
C PHE A 431 7.43 -21.10 8.19
N LEU A 432 6.71 -22.22 8.17
CA LEU A 432 6.30 -22.91 6.94
C LEU A 432 5.41 -22.06 6.03
N LEU A 433 4.54 -21.20 6.59
CA LEU A 433 3.69 -20.30 5.82
C LEU A 433 4.46 -19.12 5.21
N SER A 434 5.54 -18.67 5.86
CA SER A 434 6.35 -17.56 5.36
C SER A 434 7.31 -17.94 4.22
N ILE A 435 7.74 -19.20 4.18
CA ILE A 435 8.78 -19.67 3.24
C ILE A 435 8.37 -19.53 1.76
N PRO A 436 7.22 -20.05 1.28
CA PRO A 436 6.98 -20.17 -0.15
C PRO A 436 6.98 -18.82 -0.87
N ILE A 437 6.30 -17.82 -0.30
CA ILE A 437 6.22 -16.49 -0.88
C ILE A 437 7.55 -15.74 -0.77
N THR A 438 8.28 -15.90 0.34
CA THR A 438 9.62 -15.33 0.51
C THR A 438 10.59 -15.89 -0.51
N LEU A 439 10.60 -17.21 -0.71
CA LEU A 439 11.42 -17.87 -1.74
C LEU A 439 10.99 -17.48 -3.14
N TRP A 440 9.69 -17.35 -3.42
CA TRP A 440 9.21 -16.93 -4.74
C TRP A 440 9.75 -15.55 -5.14
N PHE A 441 9.63 -14.55 -4.25
CA PHE A 441 10.22 -13.23 -4.48
C PHE A 441 11.74 -13.31 -4.58
N TYR A 442 12.37 -14.10 -3.71
CA TYR A 442 13.82 -14.22 -3.67
C TYR A 442 14.39 -14.85 -4.94
N GLU A 443 13.84 -15.99 -5.36
CA GLU A 443 14.22 -16.72 -6.57
C GLU A 443 13.90 -15.92 -7.82
N GLY A 444 12.74 -15.24 -7.87
CA GLY A 444 12.39 -14.33 -8.95
C GLY A 444 13.48 -13.29 -9.18
N MET A 445 13.86 -12.55 -8.12
CA MET A 445 14.92 -11.55 -8.19
C MET A 445 16.31 -12.15 -8.46
N LYS A 446 16.64 -13.29 -7.86
CA LYS A 446 17.91 -13.99 -8.12
C LYS A 446 18.03 -14.40 -9.59
N ASN A 447 17.00 -15.00 -10.16
CA ASN A 447 16.95 -15.37 -11.57
C ASN A 447 17.09 -14.15 -12.49
N CYS A 448 16.52 -13.00 -12.08
CA CYS A 448 16.69 -11.74 -12.80
C CYS A 448 18.17 -11.33 -12.89
N VAL A 449 18.93 -11.50 -11.80
CA VAL A 449 20.35 -11.14 -11.71
C VAL A 449 21.26 -12.15 -12.42
N GLU A 450 20.97 -13.46 -12.33
CA GLU A 450 21.84 -14.52 -12.87
C GLU A 450 21.67 -14.73 -14.39
N SER A 451 20.58 -14.26 -15.00
CA SER A 451 20.38 -14.45 -16.44
C SER A 451 21.34 -13.56 -17.27
N GLU A 452 22.30 -14.17 -17.98
CA GLU A 452 23.22 -13.49 -18.94
C GLU A 452 22.51 -12.81 -20.12
N SER A 453 21.19 -12.96 -20.20
CA SER A 453 20.37 -12.49 -21.32
C SER A 453 19.85 -11.06 -21.17
N ASN A 454 20.30 -10.28 -20.18
CA ASN A 454 19.79 -8.92 -19.92
C ASN A 454 18.25 -8.86 -19.75
N LYS A 455 17.60 -9.98 -19.37
CA LYS A 455 16.16 -10.18 -19.65
C LYS A 455 15.19 -9.75 -18.56
N TYR A 456 15.63 -9.28 -17.41
CA TYR A 456 14.70 -8.90 -16.34
C TYR A 456 15.00 -7.58 -15.63
N LEU A 457 15.85 -6.78 -16.26
CA LEU A 457 15.71 -5.33 -16.24
C LEU A 457 15.45 -4.92 -17.67
N ILE A 458 14.18 -4.96 -18.10
CA ILE A 458 13.85 -4.83 -19.52
C ILE A 458 14.11 -3.41 -19.98
N ILE A 459 15.30 -3.26 -20.53
CA ILE A 459 15.63 -2.34 -21.59
C ILE A 459 14.69 -2.64 -22.78
N ASP A 460 13.53 -1.99 -22.82
CA ASP A 460 12.61 -1.75 -23.96
C ASP A 460 12.87 -2.55 -25.23
N MET A 461 12.08 -3.60 -25.37
CA MET A 461 12.05 -4.42 -26.58
C MET A 461 11.35 -3.71 -27.75
N TYR A 462 10.55 -2.66 -27.52
CA TYR A 462 9.94 -1.87 -28.60
C TYR A 462 10.97 -0.95 -29.27
N ALA A 463 11.83 -0.26 -28.52
CA ALA A 463 12.97 0.48 -29.06
C ALA A 463 14.02 -0.43 -29.69
N TYR A 464 14.29 -1.61 -29.11
CA TYR A 464 15.17 -2.60 -29.75
C TYR A 464 14.59 -3.10 -31.10
N ASN A 465 13.31 -3.44 -31.15
CA ASN A 465 12.65 -3.88 -32.38
C ASN A 465 12.50 -2.74 -33.40
N SER A 466 12.26 -1.51 -32.95
CA SER A 466 12.21 -0.31 -33.81
C SER A 466 13.59 0.04 -34.36
N ALA A 467 14.65 -0.09 -33.57
CA ALA A 467 16.04 0.09 -34.01
C ALA A 467 16.49 -1.02 -34.98
N ASN A 468 16.11 -2.27 -34.75
CA ASN A 468 16.37 -3.37 -35.69
C ASN A 468 15.57 -3.25 -37.00
N ALA A 469 14.34 -2.72 -36.95
CA ALA A 469 13.55 -2.41 -38.15
C ALA A 469 14.11 -1.23 -38.95
N LEU A 470 14.85 -0.32 -38.30
CA LEU A 470 15.60 0.76 -38.96
C LEU A 470 16.92 0.24 -39.57
N ARG A 471 17.62 -0.66 -38.87
CA ARG A 471 18.87 -1.28 -39.37
C ARG A 471 18.67 -2.16 -40.61
N SER A 472 17.56 -2.90 -40.65
CA SER A 472 17.16 -3.69 -41.83
C SER A 472 16.67 -2.85 -43.02
N LYS A 473 16.28 -1.58 -42.79
CA LYS A 473 16.03 -0.59 -43.85
C LYS A 473 17.30 0.10 -44.34
N GLU A 474 18.31 0.27 -43.49
CA GLU A 474 19.61 0.83 -43.90
C GLU A 474 20.46 -0.19 -44.70
N ASP A 475 20.49 -1.46 -44.29
CA ASP A 475 21.21 -2.52 -45.02
C ASP A 475 20.62 -2.80 -46.42
N SER A 476 19.30 -2.62 -46.61
CA SER A 476 18.65 -2.74 -47.93
C SER A 476 18.82 -1.50 -48.83
N THR A 477 19.31 -0.38 -48.28
CA THR A 477 19.67 0.82 -49.06
C THR A 477 21.16 0.92 -49.39
N GLN A 478 22.03 0.23 -48.64
CA GLN A 478 23.46 0.15 -48.96
C GLN A 478 23.80 -0.89 -50.05
N GLU A 479 22.98 -1.92 -50.27
CA GLU A 479 23.21 -2.88 -51.37
C GLU A 479 22.87 -2.33 -52.78
N CYS A 480 22.25 -1.14 -52.91
CA CYS A 480 21.90 -0.56 -54.21
C CYS A 480 22.83 0.58 -54.68
N SER A 481 23.93 0.87 -53.97
CA SER A 481 24.78 2.02 -54.29
C SER A 481 26.29 1.79 -54.16
N SER A 482 26.86 0.72 -54.74
CA SER A 482 28.27 0.77 -55.19
C SER A 482 28.71 -0.47 -55.99
N SER A 483 28.66 -0.39 -57.33
CA SER A 483 29.75 -0.88 -58.19
C SER A 483 29.55 -0.53 -59.68
N LYS A 484 30.03 0.65 -60.08
CA LYS A 484 30.75 0.86 -61.36
C LYS A 484 32.08 1.53 -60.99
N PRO A 485 33.22 1.05 -61.51
CA PRO A 485 33.86 1.70 -62.67
C PRO A 485 34.42 0.67 -63.68
N ALA A 486 34.30 0.86 -65.00
CA ALA A 486 35.10 1.70 -65.91
C ALA A 486 36.54 1.17 -66.18
N ASP A 487 36.65 0.53 -67.35
CA ASP A 487 37.76 0.39 -68.32
C ASP A 487 39.24 0.46 -67.88
N VAL A 488 39.97 -0.65 -68.13
CA VAL A 488 41.15 -0.76 -69.02
C VAL A 488 41.10 -2.10 -69.75
#